data_AF-F0YGR8-F1
#
_entry.id   AF-F0YGR8-F1
#
_cell.length_a   1.000
_cell.length_b   1.000
_cell.length_c   1.000
_cell.angle_alpha   90.00
_cell.angle_beta   90.00
_cell.angle_gamma   90.00
#
_symmetry.space_group_name_H-M   'P 1'
#
loop_
_entity.id
_entity.type
_entity.pdbx_description
1 polymer ?
#
loop_
_entity_poly.entity_id
_entity_poly.type
_entity_poly.pdbx_seq_one_letter_code
_entity_poly.pdbx_strand_id
1 'polypeptide(L)'
;MLYFVVCGGCLLNKIYNYEFQNGILKILTLPIFLLWSCTELARVALGYIGNIKERVPMISAFLLLTMFPQVVAVFFFAILQDPVFPFDRAAGSIMIFYLVIELFVGRFTLKTLIQRQTAQFFRLCQEEEIRRMRRIEAVLRGGAPT
;
A
#
# COMPACT_ATOMS: atom_id res chain seq x y z
N MET A 1 8.69 -6.67 11.70
CA MET A 1 8.41 -7.78 12.64
C MET A 1 8.80 -7.43 14.07
N LEU A 2 10.05 -7.06 14.36
CA LEU A 2 10.48 -6.66 15.72
C LEU A 2 9.58 -5.57 16.34
N TYR A 3 9.27 -4.52 15.57
CA TYR A 3 8.40 -3.43 16.02
C TYR A 3 7.02 -3.91 16.49
N PHE A 4 6.36 -4.82 15.74
CA PHE A 4 5.05 -5.38 16.12
C PHE A 4 5.12 -6.24 17.38
N VAL A 5 6.21 -7.00 17.56
CA VAL A 5 6.41 -7.82 18.76
C VAL A 5 6.58 -6.93 20.00
N VAL A 6 7.38 -5.87 19.89
CA VAL A 6 7.58 -4.91 20.99
C VAL A 6 6.29 -4.15 21.31
N CYS A 7 5.64 -3.55 20.30
CA CYS A 7 4.38 -2.83 20.50
C CYS A 7 3.27 -3.74 21.03
N GLY A 8 3.17 -4.97 20.51
CA GLY A 8 2.20 -5.97 20.98
C GLY A 8 2.46 -6.39 22.43
N GLY A 9 3.71 -6.61 22.81
CA GLY A 9 4.09 -6.92 24.19
C GLY A 9 3.74 -5.77 25.16
N CYS A 10 4.06 -4.53 24.79
CA CYS A 10 3.69 -3.34 25.56
C CYS A 10 2.17 -3.18 25.67
N LEU A 11 1.44 -3.42 24.58
CA LEU A 11 -0.03 -3.34 24.55
C LEU A 11 -0.68 -4.39 25.46
N LEU A 12 -0.22 -5.63 25.41
CA LEU A 12 -0.73 -6.71 26.26
C LEU A 12 -0.44 -6.45 27.74
N ASN A 13 0.78 -6.00 28.06
CA ASN A 13 1.14 -5.60 29.42
C ASN A 13 0.20 -4.49 29.93
N LYS A 14 -0.09 -3.51 29.07
CA LYS A 14 -1.01 -2.41 29.36
C LYS A 14 -2.44 -2.88 29.61
N ILE A 15 -2.98 -3.77 28.77
CA ILE A 15 -4.35 -4.30 28.92
C ILE A 15 -4.52 -5.11 30.20
N TYR A 16 -3.48 -5.84 30.62
CA TYR A 16 -3.52 -6.72 31.79
C TYR A 16 -3.30 -5.98 33.11
N ASN A 17 -2.37 -5.02 33.14
CA ASN A 17 -1.91 -4.40 34.40
C ASN A 17 -2.52 -3.02 34.68
N TYR A 18 -3.17 -2.38 33.71
CA TYR A 18 -3.70 -1.03 33.87
C TYR A 18 -5.21 -0.97 33.68
N GLU A 19 -5.87 -0.17 34.52
CA GLU A 19 -7.28 0.15 34.37
C GLU A 19 -7.46 1.24 33.31
N PHE A 20 -8.30 0.95 32.32
CA PHE A 20 -8.69 1.89 31.30
C PHE A 20 -9.87 2.68 31.86
N GLN A 21 -9.86 4.01 31.77
CA GLN A 21 -11.02 4.81 32.21
C GLN A 21 -12.22 4.55 31.28
N ASN A 22 -11.95 4.33 29.99
CA ASN A 22 -12.95 4.05 28.98
C ASN A 22 -12.98 2.57 28.57
N GLY A 23 -14.00 1.83 29.02
CA GLY A 23 -14.18 0.41 28.67
C GLY A 23 -14.32 0.14 27.17
N ILE A 24 -14.95 1.06 26.42
CA ILE A 24 -15.09 0.95 24.96
C ILE A 24 -13.71 0.99 24.28
N LEU A 25 -12.84 1.93 24.68
CA LEU A 25 -11.49 2.06 24.12
C LEU A 25 -10.65 0.82 24.45
N LYS A 26 -10.80 0.25 25.65
CA LYS A 26 -10.16 -1.03 26.01
C LYS A 26 -10.54 -2.16 25.07
N ILE A 27 -11.84 -2.33 24.80
CA ILE A 27 -12.36 -3.39 23.92
C ILE A 27 -11.90 -3.19 22.48
N LEU A 28 -11.86 -1.94 21.99
CA LEU A 28 -11.43 -1.61 20.62
C LEU A 28 -9.91 -1.73 20.40
N THR A 29 -9.11 -1.61 21.46
CA THR A 29 -7.64 -1.59 21.37
C THR A 29 -7.08 -2.87 20.72
N LEU A 30 -7.54 -4.04 21.14
CA LEU A 30 -7.06 -5.34 20.61
C LEU A 30 -7.45 -5.58 19.13
N PRO A 31 -8.71 -5.45 18.70
CA PRO A 31 -9.07 -5.66 17.30
C PRO A 31 -8.42 -4.63 16.37
N ILE A 32 -8.25 -3.37 16.78
CA ILE A 32 -7.51 -2.37 15.98
C ILE A 32 -6.04 -2.81 15.82
N PHE A 33 -5.42 -3.38 16.85
CA PHE A 33 -4.03 -3.85 16.77
C PHE A 33 -3.87 -5.03 15.82
N LEU A 34 -4.80 -5.98 15.86
CA LEU A 34 -4.84 -7.11 14.94
C LEU A 34 -5.07 -6.66 13.50
N LEU A 35 -6.03 -5.75 13.29
CA LEU A 35 -6.32 -5.19 11.98
C LEU A 35 -5.11 -4.45 11.41
N TRP A 36 -4.43 -3.66 12.23
CA TRP A 36 -3.19 -2.97 11.87
C TRP A 36 -2.06 -3.95 11.51
N SER A 37 -1.88 -5.01 12.31
CA SER A 37 -0.87 -6.05 12.04
C SER A 37 -1.14 -6.82 10.75
N CYS A 38 -2.39 -7.24 10.51
CA CYS A 38 -2.79 -7.91 9.26
C CYS A 38 -2.61 -7.00 8.05
N THR A 39 -2.96 -5.72 8.20
CA THR A 39 -2.78 -4.71 7.15
C THR A 39 -1.32 -4.56 6.79
N GLU A 40 -0.42 -4.50 7.78
CA GLU A 40 1.00 -4.40 7.50
C GLU A 40 1.52 -5.58 6.68
N LEU A 41 1.13 -6.80 7.05
CA LEU A 41 1.54 -8.00 6.31
C LEU A 41 1.06 -7.94 4.85
N ALA A 42 -0.21 -7.58 4.63
CA ALA A 42 -0.76 -7.41 3.30
C ALA A 42 -0.03 -6.30 2.53
N ARG A 43 0.29 -5.19 3.19
CA ARG A 43 0.97 -4.03 2.62
C ARG A 43 2.39 -4.38 2.18
N VAL A 44 3.18 -5.04 3.02
CA VAL A 44 4.52 -5.52 2.65
C VAL A 44 4.45 -6.47 1.46
N ALA A 45 3.50 -7.41 1.45
CA ALA A 45 3.32 -8.33 0.33
C ALA A 45 2.93 -7.63 -0.98
N LEU A 46 1.97 -6.69 -0.93
CA LEU A 46 1.51 -5.93 -2.09
C LEU A 46 2.61 -4.99 -2.63
N GLY A 47 3.37 -4.35 -1.75
CA GLY A 47 4.51 -3.51 -2.13
C GLY A 47 5.58 -4.33 -2.84
N TYR A 48 5.93 -5.50 -2.30
CA TYR A 48 6.89 -6.42 -2.92
C TYR A 48 6.42 -6.93 -4.29
N ILE A 49 5.21 -7.48 -4.35
CA ILE A 49 4.65 -8.04 -5.59
C ILE A 49 4.42 -6.94 -6.63
N GLY A 50 3.90 -5.78 -6.22
CA GLY A 50 3.62 -4.66 -7.10
C GLY A 50 4.89 -4.06 -7.70
N ASN A 51 5.97 -3.99 -6.93
CA ASN A 51 7.25 -3.49 -7.42
C ASN A 51 7.90 -4.49 -8.40
N ILE A 52 7.96 -5.78 -8.06
CA ILE A 52 8.60 -6.80 -8.91
C ILE A 52 7.84 -7.04 -10.20
N LYS A 53 6.51 -7.14 -10.12
CA LYS A 53 5.67 -7.41 -11.30
C LYS A 53 5.32 -6.14 -12.07
N GLU A 54 5.83 -4.99 -11.64
CA GLU A 54 5.48 -3.66 -12.15
C GLU A 54 3.97 -3.47 -12.35
N ARG A 55 3.17 -3.97 -11.40
CA ARG A 55 1.70 -3.95 -11.48
C ARG A 55 1.15 -2.71 -10.78
N VAL A 56 0.73 -1.74 -11.59
CA VAL A 56 -0.03 -0.55 -11.17
C VAL A 56 -1.12 -0.86 -10.13
N PRO A 57 -2.03 -1.84 -10.33
CA PRO A 57 -3.11 -2.09 -9.37
C PRO A 57 -2.62 -2.52 -7.98
N MET A 58 -1.50 -3.25 -7.90
CA MET A 58 -0.96 -3.73 -6.61
C MET A 58 -0.30 -2.59 -5.82
N ILE A 59 0.40 -1.69 -6.49
CA ILE A 59 0.96 -0.48 -5.87
C ILE A 59 -0.15 0.49 -5.44
N SER A 60 -1.22 0.61 -6.22
CA SER A 60 -2.41 1.37 -5.81
C SER A 60 -3.05 0.78 -4.55
N ALA A 61 -3.17 -0.56 -4.46
CA ALA A 61 -3.68 -1.23 -3.26
C ALA A 61 -2.75 -1.02 -2.05
N PHE A 62 -1.42 -1.06 -2.24
CA PHE A 62 -0.44 -0.71 -1.20
C PHE A 62 -0.64 0.71 -0.67
N LEU A 63 -0.82 1.69 -1.56
CA LEU A 63 -1.08 3.09 -1.18
C LEU A 63 -2.42 3.24 -0.47
N LEU A 64 -3.46 2.53 -0.93
CA LEU A 64 -4.76 2.52 -0.29
C LEU A 64 -4.66 1.98 1.13
N LEU A 65 -4.02 0.82 1.33
CA LEU A 65 -3.82 0.24 2.67
C LEU A 65 -2.99 1.14 3.59
N THR A 66 -2.02 1.86 3.03
CA THR A 66 -1.22 2.86 3.76
C THR A 66 -2.09 4.02 4.25
N MET A 67 -3.04 4.52 3.44
CA MET A 67 -3.96 5.58 3.86
C MET A 67 -5.05 5.05 4.80
N PHE A 68 -5.61 3.89 4.47
CA PHE A 68 -6.64 3.22 5.24
C PHE A 68 -6.45 1.70 5.13
N PRO A 69 -6.27 0.98 6.24
CA PRO A 69 -6.51 1.39 7.63
C PRO A 69 -5.26 1.85 8.40
N GLN A 70 -4.07 1.82 7.80
CA GLN A 70 -2.80 1.96 8.52
C GLN A 70 -2.66 3.30 9.28
N VAL A 71 -2.87 4.45 8.61
CA VAL A 71 -2.81 5.77 9.27
C VAL A 71 -3.87 5.91 10.36
N VAL A 72 -5.08 5.40 10.14
CA VAL A 72 -6.18 5.48 11.12
C VAL A 72 -5.84 4.69 12.39
N ALA A 73 -5.28 3.49 12.25
CA ALA A 73 -4.87 2.67 13.39
C ALA A 73 -3.72 3.32 14.17
N VAL A 74 -2.71 3.85 13.48
CA VAL A 74 -1.58 4.53 14.14
C VAL A 74 -2.05 5.79 14.86
N PHE A 75 -2.98 6.55 14.28
CA PHE A 75 -3.59 7.70 14.93
C PHE A 75 -4.34 7.30 16.20
N PHE A 76 -5.10 6.19 16.16
CA PHE A 76 -5.76 5.65 17.34
C PHE A 76 -4.77 5.35 18.48
N PHE A 77 -3.69 4.62 18.19
CA PHE A 77 -2.69 4.27 19.21
C PHE A 77 -1.90 5.48 19.73
N ALA A 78 -1.61 6.47 18.88
CA ALA A 78 -0.81 7.63 19.26
C ALA A 78 -1.57 8.64 20.14
N ILE A 79 -2.87 8.82 19.91
CA ILE A 79 -3.63 9.96 20.48
C ILE A 79 -4.88 9.51 21.24
N LEU A 80 -5.65 8.55 20.72
CA LEU A 80 -6.97 8.20 21.26
C LEU A 80 -6.93 7.08 22.31
N GLN A 81 -5.84 6.32 22.38
CA GLN A 81 -5.73 5.20 23.32
C GLN A 81 -5.62 5.69 24.76
N ASP A 82 -6.48 5.20 25.65
CA ASP A 82 -6.50 5.58 27.06
C ASP A 82 -6.02 4.42 27.95
N PRO A 83 -5.04 4.57 28.87
CA PRO A 83 -4.22 5.76 29.12
C PRO A 83 -3.15 5.94 28.05
N VAL A 84 -2.86 7.14 27.55
CA VAL A 84 -1.76 7.35 26.58
C VAL A 84 -0.42 7.35 27.32
N PHE A 85 0.47 6.39 27.04
CA PHE A 85 1.85 6.45 27.57
C PHE A 85 2.79 7.25 26.66
N PRO A 86 3.87 7.84 27.21
CA PRO A 86 4.87 8.53 26.40
C PRO A 86 5.51 7.62 25.34
N PHE A 87 5.63 6.32 25.63
CA PHE A 87 6.07 5.32 24.66
C PHE A 87 5.10 5.20 23.46
N ASP A 88 3.79 5.18 23.70
CA ASP A 88 2.78 5.07 22.64
C ASP A 88 2.86 6.27 21.69
N ARG A 89 3.07 7.47 22.25
CA ARG A 89 3.27 8.70 21.47
C ARG A 89 4.56 8.65 20.66
N ALA A 90 5.67 8.22 21.26
CA ALA A 90 6.95 8.12 20.58
C ALA A 90 6.88 7.11 19.42
N ALA A 91 6.41 5.89 19.69
CA ALA A 91 6.24 4.84 18.69
C ALA A 91 5.28 5.27 17.57
N GLY A 92 4.13 5.85 17.95
CA GLY A 92 3.16 6.41 17.02
C GLY A 92 3.76 7.49 16.12
N SER A 93 4.52 8.43 16.68
CA SER A 93 5.15 9.51 15.91
C SER A 93 6.17 9.00 14.89
N ILE A 94 7.00 8.03 15.28
CA ILE A 94 7.96 7.38 14.38
C ILE A 94 7.22 6.65 13.25
N MET A 95 6.13 5.96 13.58
CA MET A 95 5.33 5.26 12.58
C MET A 95 4.63 6.21 11.62
N ILE A 96 4.10 7.34 12.10
CA ILE A 96 3.51 8.38 11.24
C ILE A 96 4.56 8.93 10.28
N PHE A 97 5.76 9.25 10.79
CA PHE A 97 6.85 9.73 9.95
C PHE A 97 7.23 8.73 8.85
N TYR A 98 7.34 7.44 9.21
CA TYR A 98 7.60 6.36 8.25
C TYR A 98 6.49 6.27 7.19
N LEU A 99 5.21 6.31 7.60
CA LEU A 99 4.07 6.27 6.68
C LEU A 99 4.04 7.45 5.70
N VAL A 100 4.44 8.64 6.16
CA VAL A 100 4.53 9.83 5.30
C VAL A 100 5.59 9.62 4.23
N ILE A 101 6.78 9.14 4.60
CA ILE A 101 7.84 8.82 3.63
C ILE A 101 7.36 7.76 2.63
N GLU A 102 6.75 6.68 3.11
CA GLU A 102 6.22 5.62 2.25
C GLU A 102 5.14 6.13 1.30
N LEU A 103 4.28 7.05 1.73
CA LEU A 103 3.28 7.66 0.88
C LEU A 103 3.93 8.46 -0.26
N PHE A 104 4.95 9.27 0.05
CA PHE A 104 5.68 10.04 -0.97
C PHE A 104 6.39 9.11 -1.97
N VAL A 105 7.14 8.14 -1.47
CA VAL A 105 7.87 7.18 -2.32
C VAL A 105 6.90 6.32 -3.13
N GLY A 106 5.84 5.80 -2.51
CA GLY A 106 4.84 4.97 -3.17
C GLY A 106 4.09 5.73 -4.28
N ARG A 107 3.77 7.01 -4.05
CA ARG A 107 3.18 7.89 -5.09
C ARG A 107 4.12 8.08 -6.27
N PHE A 108 5.41 8.28 -6.01
CA PHE A 108 6.42 8.40 -7.05
C PHE A 108 6.55 7.11 -7.88
N THR A 109 6.60 5.96 -7.21
CA THR A 109 6.61 4.64 -7.84
C THR A 109 5.36 4.44 -8.69
N LEU A 110 4.16 4.75 -8.16
CA LEU A 110 2.91 4.61 -8.91
C LEU A 110 2.91 5.45 -10.20
N LYS A 111 3.33 6.72 -10.11
CA LYS A 111 3.42 7.62 -11.26
C LYS A 111 4.36 7.05 -12.33
N THR A 112 5.53 6.58 -11.90
CA THR A 112 6.54 6.00 -12.80
C THR A 112 6.00 4.74 -13.49
N LEU A 113 5.29 3.89 -12.76
CA LEU A 113 4.72 2.64 -13.27
C LEU A 113 3.62 2.88 -14.30
N ILE A 114 2.73 3.84 -14.03
CA ILE A 114 1.69 4.26 -14.97
C ILE A 114 2.33 4.74 -16.27
N GLN A 115 3.33 5.62 -16.19
CA GLN A 115 4.02 6.13 -17.37
C GLN A 115 4.67 5.01 -18.21
N ARG A 116 5.31 4.03 -17.54
CA ARG A 116 5.90 2.86 -18.22
C ARG A 116 4.84 2.00 -18.91
N GLN A 117 3.75 1.66 -18.21
CA GLN A 117 2.68 0.85 -18.77
C GLN A 117 1.98 1.54 -19.94
N THR A 118 1.71 2.84 -19.82
CA THR A 118 1.15 3.64 -20.92
C THR A 118 2.09 3.67 -22.13
N ALA A 119 3.39 3.86 -21.93
CA ALA A 119 4.37 3.84 -23.01
C ALA A 119 4.45 2.48 -23.73
N GLN A 120 4.37 1.37 -22.98
CA GLN A 120 4.32 0.03 -23.56
C GLN A 120 3.05 -0.20 -24.37
N PHE A 121 1.90 0.25 -23.87
CA PHE A 121 0.63 0.15 -24.58
C PHE A 121 0.65 0.93 -25.90
N PHE A 122 1.14 2.17 -25.90
CA PHE A 122 1.29 2.96 -27.12
C PHE A 122 2.21 2.30 -28.15
N ARG A 123 3.32 1.70 -27.73
CA ARG A 123 4.22 0.96 -28.62
C ARG A 123 3.52 -0.24 -29.27
N LEU A 124 2.75 -1.00 -28.49
CA LEU A 124 2.00 -2.15 -29.00
C LEU A 124 0.94 -1.71 -30.03
N CYS A 125 0.17 -0.66 -29.76
CA CYS A 125 -0.79 -0.12 -30.72
C CYS A 125 -0.11 0.33 -32.02
N GLN A 126 1.04 1.00 -31.91
CA GLN A 126 1.80 1.46 -33.09
C GLN A 126 2.33 0.27 -33.92
N GLU A 127 2.85 -0.78 -33.28
CA GLU A 127 3.30 -1.99 -33.98
C GLU A 127 2.15 -2.72 -34.68
N GLU A 128 0.98 -2.81 -34.05
CA GLU A 128 -0.23 -3.40 -34.65
C GLU A 128 -0.70 -2.60 -35.87
N GLU A 129 -0.69 -1.28 -35.79
CA GLU A 129 -1.08 -0.40 -36.90
C GLU A 129 -0.12 -0.54 -38.10
N ILE A 130 1.19 -0.52 -37.85
CA ILE A 130 2.21 -0.76 -38.90
C ILE A 130 2.01 -2.14 -39.54
N ARG A 131 1.77 -3.17 -38.73
CA ARG A 131 1.53 -4.55 -39.22
C ARG A 131 0.26 -4.63 -40.05
N ARG A 132 -0.78 -3.89 -39.67
CA ARG A 132 -2.04 -3.78 -40.44
C ARG A 132 -1.83 -3.09 -41.78
N MET A 133 -1.10 -1.98 -41.81
CA MET A 133 -0.74 -1.27 -43.06
C MET A 133 0.04 -2.18 -44.02
N ARG A 134 1.07 -2.88 -43.54
CA ARG A 134 1.84 -3.82 -44.38
C ARG A 134 0.99 -4.94 -44.97
N ARG A 135 0.03 -5.46 -44.22
CA ARG A 135 -0.92 -6.48 -44.73
C ARG A 135 -1.80 -5.92 -45.85
N ILE A 136 -2.30 -4.69 -45.69
CA ILE A 136 -3.11 -4.02 -46.73
C ILE A 136 -2.29 -3.81 -48.00
N GLU A 137 -1.06 -3.30 -47.88
CA GLU A 137 -0.15 -3.13 -49.03
C GLU A 137 0.15 -4.45 -49.74
N ALA A 138 0.36 -5.53 -49.00
CA ALA A 138 0.60 -6.84 -49.58
C ALA A 138 -0.62 -7.38 -50.35
N VAL A 139 -1.84 -7.16 -49.84
CA VAL A 139 -3.09 -7.53 -50.53
C VAL A 139 -3.29 -6.69 -51.79
N LEU A 140 -3.04 -5.38 -51.72
CA LEU A 140 -3.13 -4.49 -52.89
C LEU A 140 -2.11 -4.88 -53.97
N ARG A 141 -0.89 -5.27 -53.58
CA ARG A 141 0.14 -5.73 -54.52
C ARG A 141 -0.12 -7.13 -55.06
N GLY A 142 -0.71 -8.03 -54.27
CA GLY A 142 -1.04 -9.40 -54.69
C GLY A 142 -2.39 -9.55 -55.41
N GLY A 143 -3.23 -8.51 -55.40
CA GLY A 143 -4.58 -8.49 -55.96
C GLY A 143 -4.73 -7.76 -57.29
N ALA A 144 -3.64 -7.43 -57.99
CA ALA A 144 -3.71 -6.86 -59.34
C ALA A 144 -3.71 -8.00 -60.39
N PRO A 145 -4.87 -8.36 -61.00
CA PRO A 145 -4.86 -9.22 -62.18
C PRO A 145 -4.30 -8.42 -63.36
N THR A 146 -3.18 -8.89 -63.91
CA THR A 146 -2.71 -8.57 -65.26
C THR A 146 -3.63 -9.19 -66.30
#